data_AF-A0A9D7Y4N7-F1
#
_entry.id   AF-A0A9D7Y4N7-F1
#
_cell.length_a   1.000
_cell.length_b   1.000
_cell.length_c   1.000
_cell.angle_alpha   90.00
_cell.angle_beta   90.00
_cell.angle_gamma   90.00
#
_symmetry.space_group_name_H-M   'P 1'
#
loop_
_entity.id
_entity.type
_entity.pdbx_description
1 polymer ?
#
loop_
_entity_poly.entity_id
_entity_poly.type
_entity_poly.pdbx_seq_one_letter_code
_entity_poly.pdbx_strand_id
1 'polypeptide(L)' 'MDATWCASVVQNSIVHWGIPQIINTDQGSQFTAAEFTATVLDNGIKLSMDGKSEL' A
#
# COMPACT_ATOMS: atom_id res chain seq x y z
N MET A 1 -8.81 3.04 -11.37
CA MET A 1 -7.45 3.20 -10.82
C MET A 1 -6.81 1.82 -10.80
N ASP A 2 -5.56 1.69 -11.22
CA ASP A 2 -4.88 0.40 -11.42
C ASP A 2 -3.96 0.06 -10.24
N ALA A 3 -3.84 -1.23 -9.89
CA ALA A 3 -3.03 -1.69 -8.76
C ALA A 3 -1.53 -1.40 -8.96
N THR A 4 -1.01 -1.61 -10.17
CA THR A 4 0.39 -1.35 -10.55
C THR A 4 0.68 0.14 -10.44
N TRP A 5 -0.27 0.97 -10.89
CA TRP A 5 -0.15 2.42 -10.75
C TRP A 5 -0.13 2.84 -9.26
N CYS A 6 -1.03 2.32 -8.43
CA CYS A 6 -1.02 2.59 -6.98
C CYS A 6 0.29 2.17 -6.30
N ALA A 7 0.82 0.99 -6.65
CA ALA A 7 2.12 0.52 -6.17
C ALA A 7 3.25 1.48 -6.57
N SER A 8 3.24 1.97 -7.81
CA SER A 8 4.23 2.95 -8.29
C SER A 8 4.18 4.26 -7.51
N VAL A 9 2.99 4.71 -7.10
CA VAL A 9 2.82 5.92 -6.29
C VAL A 9 3.43 5.73 -4.90
N VAL A 10 3.26 4.55 -4.28
CA VAL A 10 3.89 4.21 -2.99
C VAL A 10 5.40 4.24 -3.12
N GLN A 11 5.97 3.57 -4.13
CA GLN A 11 7.41 3.57 -4.39
C GLN A 11 7.97 4.98 -4.57
N ASN A 12 7.32 5.79 -5.40
CA ASN A 12 7.73 7.18 -5.58
C ASN A 12 7.64 7.98 -4.27
N SER A 13 6.60 7.76 -3.46
CA SER A 13 6.44 8.44 -2.18
C SER A 13 7.55 8.06 -1.19
N ILE A 14 7.95 6.79 -1.14
CA ILE A 14 9.06 6.32 -0.31
C ILE A 14 10.36 7.02 -0.70
N VAL A 15 10.63 7.17 -2.00
CA VAL A 15 11.84 7.86 -2.47
C VAL A 15 11.88 9.33 -2.05
N HIS A 16 10.73 10.02 -2.08
CA HIS A 16 10.69 11.45 -1.80
C HIS A 16 10.55 11.78 -0.30
N TRP A 17 9.89 10.91 0.47
CA TRP A 17 9.46 11.23 1.83
C TRP A 17 9.90 10.19 2.88
N GLY A 18 10.53 9.08 2.46
CA GLY A 18 10.91 7.97 3.32
C GLY A 18 9.79 6.94 3.52
N ILE A 19 10.14 5.85 4.22
CA ILE A 19 9.24 4.73 4.46
C ILE A 19 8.26 5.11 5.59
N PRO A 20 6.93 5.16 5.33
CA PRO A 20 5.95 5.40 6.38
C PRO A 20 5.80 4.16 7.28
N GLN A 21 5.30 4.37 8.51
CA GLN A 21 5.02 3.24 9.41
C GLN A 21 3.77 2.46 8.99
N ILE A 22 2.74 3.15 8.48
CA ILE A 22 1.45 2.57 8.12
C ILE A 22 0.86 3.27 6.90
N ILE A 23 0.21 2.49 6.03
CA ILE A 23 -0.66 2.98 4.97
C ILE A 23 -2.08 2.49 5.26
N ASN A 24 -3.04 3.41 5.28
CA ASN A 24 -4.46 3.11 5.43
C ASN A 24 -5.14 3.22 4.05
N THR A 25 -5.89 2.20 3.64
CA THR A 25 -6.65 2.20 2.38
C THR A 25 -8.08 1.73 2.58
N ASP A 26 -8.94 1.91 1.58
CA ASP A 26 -10.19 1.15 1.49
C ASP A 26 -9.93 -0.28 0.96
N GLN A 27 -10.98 -1.09 0.82
CA GLN A 27 -10.92 -2.45 0.27
C GLN A 27 -11.10 -2.51 -1.26
N GLY A 28 -10.86 -1.41 -1.97
CA GLY A 28 -10.88 -1.39 -3.43
C GLY A 28 -9.95 -2.43 -4.04
N SER A 29 -10.30 -2.94 -5.21
CA SER A 29 -9.54 -3.99 -5.91
C SER A 29 -8.08 -3.62 -6.13
N GLN A 30 -7.78 -2.33 -6.31
CA GLN A 30 -6.43 -1.81 -6.51
C GLN A 30 -5.54 -1.92 -5.26
N PHE A 31 -6.12 -1.96 -4.06
CA PHE A 31 -5.39 -2.06 -2.79
C PHE A 31 -5.41 -3.47 -2.20
N THR A 32 -6.35 -4.31 -2.63
CA THR A 32 -6.41 -5.74 -2.29
C THR A 32 -5.63 -6.64 -3.26
N ALA A 33 -5.23 -6.10 -4.42
CA ALA A 33 -4.39 -6.80 -5.39
C ALA A 33 -2.98 -7.10 -4.86
N ALA A 34 -2.38 -8.18 -5.35
CA ALA A 34 -1.07 -8.65 -4.92
C ALA A 34 0.03 -7.62 -5.23
N GLU A 35 -0.06 -6.94 -6.36
CA GLU A 35 0.91 -5.93 -6.80
C GLU A 35 1.04 -4.79 -5.78
N PHE A 36 -0.10 -4.31 -5.23
CA PHE A 36 -0.09 -3.26 -4.22
C PHE A 36 0.33 -3.78 -2.85
N THR A 37 -0.31 -4.86 -2.39
CA THR A 37 -0.05 -5.42 -1.05
C THR A 37 1.40 -5.86 -0.88
N ALA A 38 2.00 -6.53 -1.88
CA ALA A 38 3.41 -6.91 -1.85
C ALA A 38 4.32 -5.67 -1.79
N THR A 39 4.06 -4.66 -2.63
CA THR A 39 4.84 -3.41 -2.62
C THR A 39 4.87 -2.76 -1.24
N VAL A 40 3.75 -2.74 -0.51
CA VAL A 40 3.67 -2.16 0.82
C VAL A 40 4.39 -3.03 1.85
N LEU A 41 4.06 -4.32 1.91
CA LEU A 41 4.58 -5.26 2.91
C LEU A 41 6.08 -5.53 2.76
N ASP A 42 6.60 -5.62 1.52
CA ASP A 42 8.02 -5.85 1.24
C ASP A 42 8.90 -4.66 1.67
N ASN A 43 8.31 -3.48 1.79
CA ASN A 43 8.98 -2.28 2.32
C ASN A 43 8.85 -2.17 3.86
N GLY A 44 8.28 -3.20 4.53
CA GLY A 44 8.09 -3.22 5.97
C GLY A 44 7.00 -2.26 6.46
N ILE A 45 6.13 -1.79 5.57
CA ILE A 45 5.06 -0.85 5.89
C ILE A 45 3.83 -1.65 6.35
N LYS A 46 3.20 -1.24 7.45
CA LYS A 46 1.94 -1.84 7.89
C LYS A 46 0.81 -1.42 6.94
N LEU A 47 -0.07 -2.36 6.60
CA LEU A 47 -1.23 -2.08 5.77
C LEU A 47 -2.51 -2.30 6.59
N SER A 48 -3.30 -1.25 6.75
CA SER A 48 -4.62 -1.31 7.38
C SER A 48 -5.68 -0.94 6.36
N MET A 49 -6.76 -1.73 6.31
CA MET A 49 -7.85 -1.54 5.35
C MET A 49 -9.14 -1.28 6.09
N ASP A 50 -9.90 -0.27 5.65
CA ASP A 50 -11.18 0.05 6.26
C ASP A 50 -12.10 -1.19 6.32
N GLY A 51 -12.69 -1.46 7.48
CA GLY A 51 -13.51 -2.66 7.74
C GLY A 51 -12.76 -3.96 8.08
N LYS A 52 -11.42 -3.96 8.18
CA LYS A 52 -10.63 -5.05 8.78
C LYS A 52 -9.65 -4.51 9.81
N SER A 53 -9.36 -5.30 10.84
CA SER A 53 -8.22 -5.07 11.73
C SER A 53 -6.91 -5.29 10.96
N GLU A 54 -5.87 -4.57 11.38
CA GLU A 54 -4.53 -4.48 10.77
C GLU A 54 -3.94 -5.85 10.37
N LEU A 55 -3.37 -5.95 9.15
CA LEU A 55 -2.68 -7.15 8.63
C LEU A 55 -1.18 -7.12 8.91
#